data_AF-A0A8S0G261-F1
#
_entry.id   AF-A0A8S0G261-F1
#
_cell.length_a   1.000
_cell.length_b   1.000
_cell.length_c   1.000
_cell.angle_alpha   90.00
_cell.angle_beta   90.00
_cell.angle_gamma   90.00
#
_symmetry.space_group_name_H-M   'P 1'
#
loop_
_entity.id
_entity.type
_entity.pdbx_description
1 polymer ?
#
loop_
_entity_poly.entity_id
_entity_poly.type
_entity_poly.pdbx_seq_one_letter_code
_entity_poly.pdbx_strand_id
1 'polypeptide(L)'
;MPSTAEFKCQDFDACQALVKQAFDDEELKVALGLNSANSINISRLLAQICYYFEAVAQLPQEARNQLVVSVPSGNFGDLTAGLLAKSLGLPVKRFIAATNVNDTVPRFLHGGQWSPKATQATLSNAMDVSQPNNWPRVEELFRRKIWQLKELGYAAVDDETTQQTMRELKRLVTHRTGLYLGAARCRSLSCAA
;
A
#
# COMPACT_ATOMS: atom_id res chain seq x y z
N MET A 1 4.44 -42.29 -15.78
CA MET A 1 3.73 -41.06 -16.16
C MET A 1 3.75 -40.14 -14.94
N PRO A 2 4.33 -38.93 -15.00
CA PRO A 2 4.27 -38.05 -13.85
C PRO A 2 2.82 -37.60 -13.68
N SER A 3 2.29 -37.76 -12.47
CA SER A 3 0.96 -37.28 -12.08
C SER A 3 0.86 -35.79 -12.40
N THR A 4 -0.21 -35.40 -13.09
CA THR A 4 -0.62 -34.00 -13.22
C THR A 4 -0.83 -33.44 -11.81
N ALA A 5 0.19 -32.80 -11.24
CA ALA A 5 0.00 -31.94 -10.10
C ALA A 5 -1.01 -30.88 -10.55
N GLU A 6 -2.20 -30.87 -9.94
CA GLU A 6 -3.14 -29.78 -10.15
C GLU A 6 -2.43 -28.48 -9.74
N PHE A 7 -2.03 -27.68 -10.72
CA PHE A 7 -1.49 -26.34 -10.53
C PHE A 7 -2.61 -25.42 -10.04
N LYS A 8 -3.00 -25.56 -8.78
CA LYS A 8 -4.11 -24.81 -8.19
C LYS A 8 -3.55 -23.72 -7.30
N CYS A 9 -3.64 -22.49 -7.76
CA CYS A 9 -3.42 -21.34 -6.91
C CYS A 9 -4.61 -21.22 -5.94
N GLN A 10 -4.36 -21.49 -4.66
CA GLN A 10 -5.39 -21.50 -3.62
C GLN A 10 -5.50 -20.14 -2.89
N ASP A 11 -4.41 -19.37 -2.85
CA ASP A 11 -4.35 -18.01 -2.31
C ASP A 11 -3.28 -17.17 -3.04
N PHE A 12 -3.22 -15.86 -2.75
CA PHE A 12 -2.29 -14.93 -3.39
C PHE A 12 -0.81 -15.33 -3.20
N ASP A 13 -0.45 -15.78 -2.00
CA ASP A 13 0.93 -16.15 -1.67
C ASP A 13 1.37 -17.39 -2.47
N ALA A 14 0.49 -18.39 -2.62
CA ALA A 14 0.71 -19.55 -3.46
C ALA A 14 0.86 -19.19 -4.94
N CYS A 15 -0.02 -18.33 -5.47
CA CYS A 15 0.12 -17.78 -6.82
C CYS A 15 1.49 -17.11 -7.01
N GLN A 16 1.90 -16.28 -6.06
CA GLN A 16 3.15 -15.54 -6.17
C GLN A 16 4.38 -16.44 -6.04
N ALA A 17 4.33 -17.47 -5.20
CA ALA A 17 5.39 -18.46 -5.09
C ALA A 17 5.60 -19.21 -6.43
N LEU A 18 4.51 -19.63 -7.08
CA LEU A 18 4.57 -20.26 -8.40
C LEU A 18 5.20 -19.34 -9.46
N VAL A 19 4.83 -18.07 -9.46
CA VAL A 19 5.43 -17.09 -10.38
C VAL A 19 6.93 -16.98 -10.13
N LYS A 20 7.38 -16.89 -8.86
CA LYS A 20 8.82 -16.87 -8.55
C LYS A 20 9.54 -18.12 -9.03
N GLN A 21 8.95 -19.29 -8.78
CA GLN A 21 9.52 -20.56 -9.25
C GLN A 21 9.67 -20.58 -10.78
N ALA A 22 8.71 -20.03 -11.52
CA ALA A 22 8.81 -19.91 -12.98
C ALA A 22 9.93 -18.94 -13.44
N PHE A 23 10.33 -17.96 -12.61
CA PHE A 23 11.50 -17.10 -12.87
C PHE A 23 12.84 -17.76 -12.52
N ASP A 24 12.84 -18.83 -11.74
CA ASP A 24 14.05 -19.60 -11.45
C ASP A 24 14.35 -20.65 -12.55
N ASP A 25 13.40 -20.91 -13.45
CA ASP A 25 13.55 -21.79 -14.60
C ASP A 25 14.13 -21.02 -15.81
N GLU A 26 15.41 -21.25 -16.11
CA GLU A 26 16.12 -20.55 -17.18
C GLU A 26 15.64 -20.94 -18.59
N GLU A 27 15.27 -22.21 -18.80
CA GLU A 27 14.75 -22.67 -20.09
C GLU A 27 13.41 -22.00 -20.39
N LEU A 28 12.53 -21.95 -19.39
CA LEU A 28 11.23 -21.31 -19.51
C LEU A 28 11.34 -19.80 -19.74
N LYS A 29 12.26 -19.12 -19.04
CA LYS A 29 12.51 -17.68 -19.22
C LYS A 29 12.93 -17.34 -20.64
N VAL A 30 13.89 -18.08 -21.20
CA VAL A 30 14.41 -17.82 -22.55
C VAL A 30 13.38 -18.19 -23.60
N ALA A 31 12.67 -19.32 -23.44
CA ALA A 31 11.69 -19.78 -24.41
C ALA A 31 10.49 -18.83 -24.57
N LEU A 32 10.04 -18.22 -23.47
CA LEU A 32 8.83 -17.39 -23.45
C LEU A 32 9.10 -15.88 -23.31
N GLY A 33 10.35 -15.45 -23.09
CA GLY A 33 10.66 -14.06 -22.78
C GLY A 33 10.00 -13.61 -21.47
N LEU A 34 10.01 -14.49 -20.45
CA LEU A 34 9.18 -14.36 -19.26
C LEU A 34 9.57 -13.11 -18.44
N ASN A 35 8.61 -12.21 -18.20
CA ASN A 35 8.80 -10.97 -17.45
C ASN A 35 7.63 -10.74 -16.48
N SER A 36 7.88 -10.08 -15.35
CA SER A 36 6.87 -9.86 -14.32
C SER A 36 6.29 -8.46 -14.43
N ALA A 37 4.97 -8.36 -14.47
CA ALA A 37 4.25 -7.11 -14.23
C ALA A 37 4.02 -6.87 -12.72
N ASN A 38 4.51 -7.76 -11.85
CA ASN A 38 4.44 -7.58 -10.42
C ASN A 38 5.55 -6.68 -9.89
N SER A 39 5.45 -6.24 -8.63
CA SER A 39 6.41 -5.32 -8.01
C SER A 39 7.76 -5.97 -7.79
N ILE A 40 7.92 -7.25 -8.12
CA ILE A 40 9.22 -7.87 -8.33
C ILE A 40 10.00 -7.04 -9.36
N ASN A 41 9.34 -6.58 -10.43
CA ASN A 41 9.91 -5.69 -11.42
C ASN A 41 10.14 -4.28 -10.85
N ILE A 42 11.37 -3.78 -11.03
CA ILE A 42 11.80 -2.47 -10.57
C ILE A 42 11.05 -1.33 -11.27
N SER A 43 10.61 -1.51 -12.52
CA SER A 43 9.89 -0.48 -13.27
C SER A 43 8.57 -0.10 -12.57
N ARG A 44 7.85 -1.11 -12.06
CA ARG A 44 6.61 -0.87 -11.33
C ARG A 44 6.88 -0.11 -10.04
N LEU A 45 7.91 -0.49 -9.29
CA LEU A 45 8.28 0.20 -8.05
C LEU A 45 8.67 1.66 -8.30
N LEU A 46 9.46 1.93 -9.34
CA LEU A 46 9.92 3.29 -9.67
C LEU A 46 8.77 4.18 -10.18
N ALA A 47 7.88 3.65 -11.01
CA ALA A 47 6.71 4.40 -11.49
C ALA A 47 5.81 4.86 -10.33
N GLN A 48 5.69 4.04 -9.28
CA GLN A 48 4.90 4.37 -8.10
C GLN A 48 5.46 5.55 -7.28
N ILE A 49 6.75 5.85 -7.40
CA ILE A 49 7.37 7.00 -6.70
C ILE A 49 6.74 8.31 -7.19
N CYS A 50 6.41 8.40 -8.48
CA CYS A 50 5.97 9.63 -9.13
C CYS A 50 4.71 10.23 -8.49
N TYR A 51 3.72 9.41 -8.13
CA TYR A 51 2.46 9.95 -7.58
C TYR A 51 2.63 10.48 -6.15
N TYR A 52 3.66 10.08 -5.40
CA TYR A 52 3.96 10.70 -4.11
C TYR A 52 4.43 12.13 -4.27
N PHE A 53 5.29 12.40 -5.26
CA PHE A 53 5.72 13.77 -5.59
C PHE A 53 4.54 14.62 -6.06
N GLU A 54 3.69 14.07 -6.93
CA GLU A 54 2.49 14.74 -7.41
C GLU A 54 1.52 15.08 -6.26
N ALA A 55 1.26 14.13 -5.36
CA ALA A 55 0.39 14.36 -4.21
C ALA A 55 0.90 15.49 -3.31
N VAL A 56 2.22 15.56 -3.07
CA VAL A 56 2.84 16.64 -2.28
C VAL A 56 2.79 17.98 -3.00
N ALA A 57 2.93 17.99 -4.33
CA ALA A 57 2.89 19.21 -5.14
C ALA A 57 1.52 19.91 -5.03
N GLN A 58 0.44 19.14 -4.90
CA GLN A 58 -0.93 19.65 -4.73
C GLN A 58 -1.22 20.21 -3.33
N LEU A 59 -0.36 19.96 -2.34
CA LEU A 59 -0.53 20.48 -0.99
C LEU A 59 0.03 21.90 -0.84
N PRO A 60 -0.62 22.77 -0.05
CA PRO A 60 -0.09 24.09 0.27
C PRO A 60 1.21 23.97 1.08
N GLN A 61 2.10 24.97 0.98
CA GLN A 61 3.45 24.89 1.57
C GLN A 61 3.42 24.59 3.07
N GLU A 62 2.46 25.15 3.81
CA GLU A 62 2.33 24.97 5.25
C GLU A 62 2.04 23.51 5.62
N ALA A 63 1.33 22.78 4.75
CA ALA A 63 0.98 21.37 4.96
C ALA A 63 2.12 20.40 4.60
N ARG A 64 3.04 20.78 3.70
CA ARG A 64 4.10 19.90 3.19
C ARG A 64 5.02 19.40 4.31
N ASN A 65 5.37 20.25 5.27
CA ASN A 65 6.30 19.91 6.36
C ASN A 65 5.67 19.04 7.46
N GLN A 66 4.34 18.88 7.48
CA GLN A 66 3.62 18.09 8.48
C GLN A 66 2.91 16.87 7.86
N LEU A 67 3.20 16.54 6.61
CA LEU A 67 2.52 15.48 5.89
C LEU A 67 2.77 14.10 6.52
N VAL A 68 1.66 13.43 6.86
CA VAL A 68 1.63 12.02 7.25
C VAL A 68 0.89 11.25 6.17
N VAL A 69 1.49 10.18 5.67
CA VAL A 69 0.90 9.38 4.59
C VAL A 69 0.56 7.99 5.11
N SER A 70 -0.72 7.62 5.06
CA SER A 70 -1.19 6.27 5.37
C SER A 70 -1.35 5.47 4.09
N VAL A 71 -0.71 4.30 4.03
CA VAL A 71 -0.69 3.45 2.84
C VAL A 71 -1.38 2.12 3.16
N PRO A 72 -2.54 1.81 2.53
CA PRO A 72 -3.14 0.49 2.62
C PRO A 72 -2.19 -0.53 1.97
N SER A 73 -1.66 -1.43 2.78
CA SER A 73 -0.51 -2.27 2.45
C SER A 73 -0.88 -3.75 2.49
N GLY A 74 -0.84 -4.40 1.32
CA GLY A 74 -0.82 -5.86 1.18
C GLY A 74 0.60 -6.36 0.96
N ASN A 75 1.07 -6.34 -0.29
CA ASN A 75 2.42 -6.78 -0.66
C ASN A 75 3.53 -5.70 -0.49
N PHE A 76 3.23 -4.55 0.15
CA PHE A 76 4.16 -3.46 0.51
C PHE A 76 4.90 -2.73 -0.63
N GLY A 77 4.54 -2.94 -1.90
CA GLY A 77 5.17 -2.25 -3.03
C GLY A 77 4.95 -0.72 -3.00
N ASP A 78 3.72 -0.30 -2.73
CA ASP A 78 3.33 1.11 -2.66
C ASP A 78 4.08 1.85 -1.52
N LEU A 79 4.05 1.27 -0.30
CA LEU A 79 4.78 1.85 0.83
C LEU A 79 6.29 1.95 0.53
N THR A 80 6.88 0.93 -0.11
CA THR A 80 8.29 0.95 -0.51
C THR A 80 8.57 2.11 -1.47
N ALA A 81 7.69 2.38 -2.44
CA ALA A 81 7.83 3.52 -3.34
C ALA A 81 7.72 4.86 -2.60
N GLY A 82 6.80 4.99 -1.65
CA GLY A 82 6.69 6.19 -0.81
C GLY A 82 7.95 6.45 0.02
N LEU A 83 8.53 5.41 0.61
CA LEU A 83 9.78 5.49 1.34
C LEU A 83 10.96 5.86 0.43
N LEU A 84 11.00 5.32 -0.79
CA LEU A 84 11.98 5.73 -1.80
C LEU A 84 11.81 7.21 -2.15
N ALA A 85 10.59 7.70 -2.33
CA ALA A 85 10.30 9.12 -2.57
C ALA A 85 10.85 10.01 -1.44
N LYS A 86 10.60 9.63 -0.18
CA LYS A 86 11.20 10.30 0.99
C LYS A 86 12.72 10.24 0.95
N SER A 87 13.29 9.11 0.55
CA SER A 87 14.74 8.92 0.45
C SER A 87 15.41 9.79 -0.61
N LEU A 88 14.64 10.25 -1.60
CA LEU A 88 15.03 11.19 -2.66
C LEU A 88 14.87 12.66 -2.25
N GLY A 89 14.30 12.94 -1.07
CA GLY A 89 14.14 14.31 -0.55
C GLY A 89 12.70 14.80 -0.46
N LEU A 90 11.69 13.97 -0.76
CA LEU A 90 10.30 14.36 -0.59
C LEU A 90 9.98 14.59 0.91
N PRO A 91 9.41 15.75 1.29
CA PRO A 91 9.14 16.07 2.70
C PRO A 91 7.94 15.28 3.21
N VAL A 92 8.20 14.10 3.76
CA VAL A 92 7.19 13.26 4.44
C VAL A 92 7.60 13.03 5.88
N LYS A 93 6.81 13.58 6.81
CA LYS A 93 7.05 13.47 8.25
C LYS A 93 7.02 12.01 8.69
N ARG A 94 5.94 11.30 8.35
CA ARG A 94 5.73 9.91 8.77
C ARG A 94 4.91 9.12 7.75
N PHE A 95 5.24 7.85 7.62
CA PHE A 95 4.40 6.87 6.92
C PHE A 95 3.66 5.98 7.92
N ILE A 96 2.49 5.49 7.52
CA ILE A 96 1.71 4.50 8.26
C ILE A 96 1.46 3.30 7.35
N ALA A 97 1.87 2.10 7.78
CA ALA A 97 1.52 0.84 7.16
C ALA A 97 0.17 0.35 7.70
N ALA A 98 -0.91 0.54 6.93
CA ALA A 98 -2.24 0.07 7.30
C ALA A 98 -2.51 -1.27 6.62
N THR A 99 -2.62 -2.36 7.37
CA THR A 99 -3.00 -3.69 6.86
C THR A 99 -4.42 -4.04 7.28
N ASN A 100 -4.97 -5.10 6.69
CA ASN A 100 -6.16 -5.74 7.24
C ASN A 100 -5.76 -6.75 8.33
N VAL A 101 -6.62 -7.74 8.60
CA VAL A 101 -6.34 -8.84 9.56
C VAL A 101 -5.11 -9.68 9.21
N ASN A 102 -4.62 -9.62 7.97
CA ASN A 102 -3.35 -10.20 7.53
C ASN A 102 -2.19 -9.29 8.00
N ASP A 103 -1.95 -9.33 9.30
CA ASP A 103 -1.23 -8.34 10.10
C ASP A 103 0.24 -8.69 10.39
N THR A 104 0.90 -9.42 9.50
CA THR A 104 2.31 -9.86 9.70
C THR A 104 3.25 -8.70 10.00
N VAL A 105 3.16 -7.61 9.23
CA VAL A 105 4.04 -6.44 9.42
C VAL A 105 3.69 -5.63 10.68
N PRO A 106 2.43 -5.28 10.97
CA PRO A 106 2.09 -4.64 12.25
C PRO A 106 2.57 -5.43 13.47
N ARG A 107 2.41 -6.75 13.48
CA ARG A 107 2.91 -7.60 14.58
C ARG A 107 4.43 -7.62 14.64
N PHE A 108 5.10 -7.68 13.50
CA PHE A 108 6.56 -7.57 13.42
C PHE A 108 7.07 -6.22 13.95
N LEU A 109 6.45 -5.10 13.56
CA LEU A 109 6.84 -3.77 14.01
C LEU A 109 6.58 -3.56 15.51
N HIS A 110 5.56 -4.22 16.07
CA HIS A 110 5.28 -4.19 17.50
C HIS A 110 6.23 -5.07 18.32
N GLY A 111 6.43 -6.34 17.92
CA GLY A 111 7.11 -7.36 18.73
C GLY A 111 8.48 -7.79 18.24
N GLY A 112 8.93 -7.32 17.08
CA GLY A 112 10.20 -7.70 16.43
C GLY A 112 10.23 -9.13 15.86
N GLN A 113 9.19 -9.93 16.06
CA GLN A 113 9.15 -11.33 15.61
C GLN A 113 8.41 -11.48 14.29
N TRP A 114 9.10 -12.04 13.30
CA TRP A 114 8.49 -12.37 12.00
C TRP A 114 7.76 -13.71 12.08
N SER A 115 6.43 -13.67 12.16
CA SER A 115 5.57 -14.85 12.28
C SER A 115 4.31 -14.71 11.39
N PRO A 116 4.39 -14.95 10.08
CA PRO A 116 3.22 -14.87 9.20
C PRO A 116 2.15 -15.89 9.63
N LYS A 117 0.88 -15.47 9.61
CA LYS A 117 -0.29 -16.34 9.82
C LYS A 117 -0.76 -16.91 8.48
N ALA A 118 -1.70 -17.84 8.50
CA ALA A 118 -2.43 -18.21 7.29
C ALA A 118 -3.26 -17.01 6.79
N THR A 119 -3.31 -16.85 5.47
CA THR A 119 -4.04 -15.76 4.84
C THR A 119 -5.54 -15.91 5.05
N GLN A 120 -6.18 -14.85 5.54
CA GLN A 120 -7.61 -14.77 5.72
C GLN A 120 -8.21 -13.83 4.67
N ALA A 121 -9.26 -14.30 4.00
CA ALA A 121 -9.99 -13.51 3.04
C ALA A 121 -10.77 -12.38 3.74
N THR A 122 -10.68 -11.16 3.22
CA THR A 122 -11.35 -9.97 3.78
C THR A 122 -12.08 -9.16 2.70
N LEU A 123 -12.78 -8.10 3.11
CA LEU A 123 -13.35 -7.11 2.18
C LEU A 123 -12.28 -6.38 1.35
N SER A 124 -11.06 -6.30 1.86
CA SER A 124 -9.91 -5.67 1.22
C SER A 124 -9.01 -6.71 0.56
N ASN A 125 -9.58 -7.52 -0.33
CA ASN A 125 -8.96 -8.73 -0.87
C ASN A 125 -7.59 -8.51 -1.56
N ALA A 126 -7.34 -7.32 -2.11
CA ALA A 126 -6.03 -6.96 -2.67
C ALA A 126 -4.92 -6.85 -1.61
N MET A 127 -5.29 -6.76 -0.34
CA MET A 127 -4.41 -6.69 0.82
C MET A 127 -4.32 -8.02 1.59
N ASP A 128 -5.01 -9.07 1.14
CA ASP A 128 -4.95 -10.40 1.75
C ASP A 128 -3.61 -11.10 1.44
N VAL A 129 -2.56 -10.61 2.09
CA VAL A 129 -1.16 -11.01 1.88
C VAL A 129 -0.52 -11.23 3.23
N SER A 130 -0.15 -12.48 3.53
CA SER A 130 0.50 -12.81 4.80
C SER A 130 2.02 -12.69 4.71
N GLN A 131 2.58 -12.83 3.51
CA GLN A 131 4.03 -12.80 3.26
C GLN A 131 4.40 -11.69 2.25
N PRO A 132 4.54 -10.43 2.71
CA PRO A 132 4.77 -9.32 1.81
C PRO A 132 6.18 -9.33 1.21
N ASN A 133 6.24 -9.53 -0.09
CA ASN A 133 7.48 -9.73 -0.84
C ASN A 133 8.33 -8.48 -1.03
N ASN A 134 7.77 -7.28 -0.82
CA ASN A 134 8.58 -6.06 -0.80
C ASN A 134 9.10 -5.69 0.60
N TRP A 135 8.73 -6.42 1.66
CA TRP A 135 9.22 -6.10 3.01
C TRP A 135 10.75 -6.08 3.12
N PRO A 136 11.51 -7.03 2.52
CA PRO A 136 12.97 -6.97 2.54
C PRO A 136 13.54 -5.68 1.92
N ARG A 137 12.83 -5.07 0.95
CA ARG A 137 13.25 -3.78 0.36
C ARG A 137 13.04 -2.62 1.32
N VAL A 138 11.98 -2.67 2.12
CA VAL A 138 11.74 -1.69 3.20
C VAL A 138 12.86 -1.79 4.22
N GLU A 139 13.15 -2.99 4.73
CA GLU A 139 14.22 -3.21 5.72
C GLU A 139 15.57 -2.75 5.20
N GLU A 140 15.92 -3.10 3.96
CA GLU A 140 17.17 -2.68 3.33
C GLU A 140 17.26 -1.16 3.15
N LEU A 141 16.17 -0.50 2.76
CA LEU A 141 16.13 0.95 2.63
C LEU A 141 16.31 1.65 3.97
N PHE A 142 15.63 1.19 5.02
CA PHE A 142 15.78 1.71 6.38
C PHE A 142 17.21 1.52 6.89
N ARG A 143 17.79 0.33 6.66
CA ARG A 143 19.19 0.03 7.02
C ARG A 143 20.16 0.98 6.32
N ARG A 144 20.03 1.17 5.01
CA ARG A 144 20.93 2.03 4.21
C ARG A 144 20.77 3.52 4.51
N LYS A 145 19.55 3.96 4.83
CA LYS A 145 19.27 5.37 5.17
C LYS A 145 19.45 5.67 6.66
N ILE A 146 19.82 4.66 7.47
CA ILE A 146 20.02 4.76 8.92
C ILE A 146 18.74 5.27 9.61
N TRP A 147 17.59 4.79 9.13
CA TRP A 147 16.29 5.08 9.71
C TRP A 147 15.89 3.99 10.70
N GLN A 148 15.09 4.35 11.69
CA GLN A 148 14.62 3.40 12.69
C GLN A 148 13.21 2.92 12.32
N LEU A 149 13.01 1.60 12.22
CA LEU A 149 11.69 1.03 11.89
C LEU A 149 10.58 1.48 12.84
N LYS A 150 10.90 1.82 14.10
CA LYS A 150 9.95 2.38 15.07
C LYS A 150 9.34 3.72 14.68
N GLU A 151 9.92 4.43 13.71
CA GLU A 151 9.36 5.67 13.16
C GLU A 151 8.21 5.41 12.19
N LEU A 152 8.11 4.19 11.66
CA LEU A 152 7.01 3.76 10.80
C LEU A 152 5.78 3.49 11.67
N GLY A 153 4.71 4.26 11.45
CA GLY A 153 3.42 3.96 12.06
C GLY A 153 2.84 2.69 11.46
N TYR A 154 2.00 1.99 12.21
CA TYR A 154 1.32 0.79 11.72
C TYR A 154 -0.05 0.64 12.37
N ALA A 155 -0.96 -0.01 11.65
CA ALA A 155 -2.28 -0.39 12.15
C ALA A 155 -2.78 -1.63 11.38
N ALA A 156 -3.50 -2.50 12.07
CA ALA A 156 -4.29 -3.56 11.45
C ALA A 156 -5.77 -3.24 11.67
N VAL A 157 -6.58 -3.41 10.63
CA VAL A 157 -8.01 -3.05 10.64
C VAL A 157 -8.83 -4.26 10.19
N ASP A 158 -9.90 -4.57 10.92
CA ASP A 158 -10.82 -5.65 10.56
C ASP A 158 -11.93 -5.19 9.60
N ASP A 159 -12.71 -6.15 9.09
CA ASP A 159 -13.79 -5.87 8.15
C ASP A 159 -14.93 -5.07 8.78
N GLU A 160 -15.22 -5.28 10.07
CA GLU A 160 -16.25 -4.51 10.77
C GLU A 160 -15.87 -3.02 10.83
N THR A 161 -14.65 -2.74 11.29
CA THR A 161 -14.11 -1.37 11.34
C THR A 161 -14.04 -0.79 9.94
N THR A 162 -13.61 -1.56 8.93
CA THR A 162 -13.58 -1.11 7.53
C THR A 162 -14.97 -0.66 7.06
N GLN A 163 -16.02 -1.44 7.31
CA GLN A 163 -17.39 -1.07 6.96
C GLN A 163 -17.86 0.19 7.71
N GLN A 164 -17.56 0.28 9.00
CA GLN A 164 -17.92 1.46 9.81
C GLN A 164 -17.21 2.71 9.28
N THR A 165 -15.91 2.64 8.99
CA THR A 165 -15.13 3.73 8.39
C THR A 165 -15.68 4.14 7.03
N MET A 166 -16.08 3.20 6.16
CA MET A 166 -16.73 3.54 4.89
C MET A 166 -18.04 4.29 5.07
N ARG A 167 -18.86 3.91 6.07
CA ARG A 167 -20.10 4.62 6.41
C ARG A 167 -19.82 6.02 6.94
N GLU A 168 -18.80 6.18 7.76
CA GLU A 168 -18.36 7.48 8.29
C GLU A 168 -17.84 8.40 7.18
N LEU A 169 -16.95 7.89 6.31
CA LEU A 169 -16.44 8.63 5.16
C LEU A 169 -17.58 9.11 4.25
N LYS A 170 -18.57 8.25 3.98
CA LYS A 170 -19.77 8.66 3.22
C LYS A 170 -20.47 9.84 3.87
N ARG A 171 -20.70 9.81 5.19
CA ARG A 171 -21.34 10.93 5.92
C ARG A 171 -20.51 12.21 5.82
N LEU A 172 -19.19 12.14 5.98
CA LEU A 172 -18.30 13.30 5.88
C LEU A 172 -18.31 13.94 4.49
N VAL A 173 -18.24 13.11 3.45
CA VAL A 173 -18.28 13.57 2.06
C VAL A 173 -19.64 14.19 1.73
N THR A 174 -20.74 13.56 2.16
CA THR A 174 -22.10 14.10 1.95
C THR A 174 -22.30 15.44 2.69
N HIS A 175 -21.79 15.58 3.92
CA HIS A 175 -21.86 16.85 4.65
C HIS A 175 -21.03 17.95 3.98
N ARG A 176 -19.80 17.65 3.53
CA ARG A 176 -18.98 18.64 2.81
C ARG A 176 -19.59 19.02 1.46
N THR A 177 -20.10 18.07 0.68
CA THR A 177 -20.75 18.39 -0.61
C THR A 177 -22.06 19.18 -0.42
N GLY A 178 -22.83 18.93 0.65
CA GLY A 178 -23.97 19.76 1.02
C GLY A 178 -23.58 21.21 1.38
N LEU A 179 -22.46 21.40 2.08
CA LEU A 179 -21.89 22.72 2.37
C LEU A 179 -21.37 23.44 1.10
N TYR A 180 -20.72 22.72 0.18
CA TYR A 180 -20.27 23.30 -1.10
C TYR A 180 -21.45 23.64 -2.03
N LEU A 181 -22.51 22.83 -2.08
CA LEU A 181 -23.73 23.15 -2.83
C LEU A 181 -24.55 24.28 -2.20
N GLY A 182 -24.53 24.41 -0.86
CA GLY A 182 -25.10 25.56 -0.15
C GLY A 182 -24.32 26.85 -0.40
N ALA A 183 -22.99 26.81 -0.39
CA ALA A 183 -22.14 27.95 -0.71
C ALA A 183 -22.15 28.33 -2.19
N ALA A 184 -22.36 27.37 -3.10
CA ALA A 184 -22.50 27.63 -4.54
C ALA A 184 -23.87 28.25 -4.91
N ARG A 185 -24.91 28.10 -4.08
CA ARG A 185 -26.21 28.77 -4.30
C ARG A 185 -26.23 30.26 -3.92
N CYS A 186 -25.21 30.76 -3.24
CA CYS A 186 -25.16 32.16 -2.79
C CYS A 186 -24.11 33.01 -3.54
N ARG A 187 -23.88 32.74 -4.83
CA ARG A 187 -23.03 33.57 -5.70
C ARG A 187 -23.67 34.02 -7.02
N SER A 188 -24.97 33.78 -7.20
CA SER A 188 -25.69 34.30 -8.36
C SER A 188 -27.14 34.55 -7.99
N LEU A 189 -27.41 35.74 -7.42
CA LEU A 189 -28.63 36.55 -7.58
C LEU A 189 -28.67 37.58 -6.44
N SER A 190 -28.35 38.83 -6.79
CA SER A 190 -29.00 40.05 -6.27
C SER A 190 -29.46 40.06 -4.81
N CYS A 191 -28.66 40.61 -3.91
CA CYS A 191 -29.16 41.38 -2.76
C CYS A 191 -28.42 42.71 -2.72
N ALA A 192 -28.94 43.67 -3.49
CA ALA A 192 -28.86 45.09 -3.17
C ALA A 192 -30.13 45.46 -2.39
N ALA A 193 -29.97 46.39 -1.45
CA ALA A 193 -30.93 46.89 -0.45
C ALA A 193 -31.01 46.09 0.85
#